data_AF-A0A831P273-F1
#
_entry.id   AF-A0A831P273-F1
#
_cell.length_a   1.000
_cell.length_b   1.000
_cell.length_c   1.000
_cell.angle_alpha   90.00
_cell.angle_beta   90.00
_cell.angle_gamma   90.00
#
_symmetry.space_group_name_H-M   'P 1'
#
loop_
_entity.id
_entity.type
_entity.pdbx_description
1 polymer ?
#
loop_
_entity_poly.entity_id
_entity_poly.type
_entity_poly.pdbx_seq_one_letter_code
_entity_poly.pdbx_strand_id
1 'polypeptide(L)'
;MSFDFEGNKVYLSIDFAMKVGDRVVLYDWKTGGERKADYELQLGLYALYVAEKFGIPADKITAKMFYLALGEGGKVDSFEVDSERLEEIRTYVRESVLEMKKLLRDVSENEAVEEDFEKSEGYWCSRCSFRKVCLESWGS
;
A
#
# COMPACT_ATOMS: atom_id res chain seq x y z
N MET A 1 -3.84 12.70 -1.34
CA MET A 1 -4.38 12.61 -2.72
C MET A 1 -5.34 11.43 -2.80
N SER A 2 -6.18 11.35 -3.83
CA SER A 2 -7.06 10.18 -4.02
C SER A 2 -7.41 9.94 -5.49
N PHE A 3 -7.78 8.71 -5.81
CA PHE A 3 -8.37 8.32 -7.09
C PHE A 3 -9.53 7.35 -6.86
N ASP A 4 -10.40 7.23 -7.86
CA ASP A 4 -11.43 6.20 -7.88
C ASP A 4 -10.84 4.91 -8.45
N PHE A 5 -11.06 3.80 -7.74
CA PHE A 5 -10.72 2.46 -8.18
C PHE A 5 -11.98 1.60 -8.07
N GLU A 6 -12.64 1.38 -9.21
CA GLU A 6 -13.84 0.55 -9.32
C GLU A 6 -14.94 0.96 -8.33
N GLY A 7 -15.18 2.27 -8.21
CA GLY A 7 -16.16 2.83 -7.27
C GLY A 7 -15.69 2.90 -5.81
N ASN A 8 -14.42 2.56 -5.54
CA ASN A 8 -13.82 2.70 -4.22
C ASN A 8 -12.80 3.83 -4.24
N LYS A 9 -12.93 4.78 -3.31
CA LYS A 9 -11.99 5.88 -3.20
C LYS A 9 -10.72 5.42 -2.49
N VAL A 10 -9.60 5.40 -3.21
CA VAL A 10 -8.28 5.07 -2.66
C VAL A 10 -7.56 6.36 -2.28
N TYR A 11 -7.14 6.46 -1.03
CA TYR A 11 -6.35 7.56 -0.52
C TYR A 11 -4.87 7.18 -0.45
N LEU A 12 -4.00 8.09 -0.87
CA LEU A 12 -2.55 7.92 -0.80
C LEU A 12 -1.84 9.26 -0.61
N SER A 13 -0.59 9.19 -0.13
CA SER A 13 0.31 10.32 -0.01
C SER A 13 1.67 9.92 -0.57
N ILE A 14 2.10 10.57 -1.66
CA ILE A 14 3.43 10.39 -2.23
C ILE A 14 4.32 11.46 -1.60
N ASP A 15 5.47 11.09 -1.05
CA ASP A 15 6.36 12.04 -0.38
C ASP A 15 6.95 13.04 -1.37
N PHE A 16 7.42 12.57 -2.52
CA PHE A 16 7.94 13.42 -3.57
C PHE A 16 7.76 12.80 -4.96
N ALA A 17 7.44 13.65 -5.94
CA ALA A 17 7.31 13.25 -7.34
C ALA A 17 7.98 14.29 -8.23
N MET A 18 8.73 13.83 -9.24
CA MET A 18 9.39 14.69 -10.21
C MET A 18 9.20 14.16 -11.63
N LYS A 19 9.06 15.08 -12.59
CA LYS A 19 9.07 14.77 -14.01
C LYS A 19 10.48 14.97 -14.57
N VAL A 20 11.00 13.98 -15.26
CA VAL A 20 12.32 14.01 -15.91
C VAL A 20 12.14 13.65 -17.38
N GLY A 21 12.12 14.66 -18.24
CA GLY A 21 11.77 14.47 -19.64
C GLY A 21 10.32 13.96 -19.77
N ASP A 22 10.16 12.76 -20.34
CA ASP A 22 8.88 12.07 -20.48
C ASP A 22 8.59 11.05 -19.36
N ARG A 23 9.51 10.89 -18.40
CA ARG A 23 9.39 9.98 -17.27
C ARG A 23 8.91 10.68 -16.00
N VAL A 24 8.30 9.92 -15.10
CA VAL A 24 7.96 10.34 -13.75
C VAL A 24 8.71 9.48 -12.76
N VAL A 25 9.40 10.13 -11.80
CA VAL A 25 10.09 9.45 -10.71
C VAL A 25 9.40 9.79 -9.40
N LEU A 26 8.99 8.76 -8.67
CA LEU A 26 8.32 8.86 -7.37
C LEU A 26 9.29 8.44 -6.28
N TYR A 27 9.27 9.13 -5.15
CA TYR A 27 10.11 8.85 -4.00
C TYR A 27 9.23 8.68 -2.76
N ASP A 28 9.58 7.66 -1.96
CA ASP A 28 9.08 7.43 -0.61
C ASP A 28 10.29 7.40 0.33
N TRP A 29 10.30 8.27 1.34
CA TRP A 29 11.41 8.40 2.28
C TRP A 29 11.17 7.56 3.53
N LYS A 30 12.14 6.72 3.87
CA LYS A 30 12.15 5.98 5.14
C LYS A 30 13.30 6.45 6.03
N THR A 31 12.94 6.79 7.26
CA THR A 31 13.90 7.16 8.33
C THR A 31 14.38 5.94 9.12
N GLY A 32 13.67 4.82 9.05
CA GLY A 32 14.04 3.55 9.69
C GLY A 32 14.96 2.68 8.83
N GLY A 33 15.39 1.54 9.39
CA GLY A 33 16.14 0.51 8.65
C GLY A 33 15.31 -0.20 7.57
N GLU A 34 15.97 -1.05 6.79
CA GLU A 34 15.35 -1.78 5.68
C GLU A 34 14.22 -2.69 6.19
N ARG A 35 13.01 -2.50 5.69
CA ARG A 35 11.88 -3.41 5.89
C ARG A 35 11.43 -3.89 4.53
N LYS A 36 11.71 -5.15 4.22
CA LYS A 36 11.36 -5.76 2.92
C LYS A 36 9.87 -6.04 2.75
N ALA A 37 9.07 -6.06 3.82
CA ALA A 37 7.65 -6.35 3.71
C ALA A 37 6.87 -5.11 3.18
N ASP A 38 6.10 -5.33 2.12
CA ASP A 38 5.03 -4.49 1.55
C ASP A 38 5.39 -3.14 0.89
N TYR A 39 6.67 -2.83 0.65
CA TYR A 39 7.01 -1.62 -0.12
C TYR A 39 6.50 -1.71 -1.58
N GLU A 40 6.45 -2.90 -2.16
CA GLU A 40 6.04 -3.07 -3.56
C GLU A 40 4.58 -2.72 -3.80
N LEU A 41 3.68 -3.06 -2.87
CA LEU A 41 2.29 -2.66 -2.94
C LEU A 41 2.14 -1.14 -2.82
N GLN A 42 2.84 -0.54 -1.85
CA GLN A 42 2.83 0.92 -1.64
C GLN A 42 3.31 1.66 -2.90
N LEU A 43 4.47 1.28 -3.43
CA LEU A 43 5.05 1.89 -4.63
C LEU A 43 4.23 1.60 -5.88
N GLY A 44 3.65 0.39 -6.00
CA GLY A 44 2.73 0.02 -7.06
C GLY A 44 1.46 0.88 -7.06
N LEU A 45 0.88 1.17 -5.89
CA LEU A 45 -0.26 2.08 -5.75
C LEU A 45 0.07 3.51 -6.17
N TYR A 46 1.29 3.98 -5.89
CA TYR A 46 1.74 5.30 -6.35
C TYR A 46 1.84 5.35 -7.87
N ALA A 47 2.44 4.31 -8.47
CA ALA A 47 2.55 4.22 -9.92
C ALA A 47 1.18 4.12 -10.59
N LEU A 48 0.28 3.30 -10.03
CA LEU A 48 -1.10 3.17 -10.49
C LEU A 48 -1.83 4.52 -10.45
N TYR A 49 -1.75 5.25 -9.33
CA TYR A 49 -2.32 6.58 -9.21
C TYR A 49 -1.80 7.53 -10.29
N VAL A 50 -0.49 7.55 -10.52
CA VAL A 50 0.13 8.45 -11.52
C VAL A 50 -0.30 8.07 -12.94
N ALA A 51 -0.34 6.78 -13.26
CA ALA A 51 -0.80 6.27 -14.55
C ALA A 51 -2.26 6.69 -14.82
N GLU A 52 -3.15 6.44 -13.87
CA GLU A 52 -4.58 6.78 -13.97
C GLU A 52 -4.83 8.28 -14.01
N LYS A 53 -4.20 9.03 -13.10
CA LYS A 53 -4.50 10.45 -12.90
C LYS A 53 -3.94 11.32 -14.02
N PHE A 54 -2.77 10.95 -14.55
CA PHE A 54 -2.01 11.77 -15.49
C PHE A 54 -1.84 11.12 -16.87
N GLY A 55 -2.35 9.91 -17.09
CA GLY A 55 -2.24 9.20 -18.36
C GLY A 55 -0.79 8.85 -18.73
N ILE A 56 0.07 8.65 -17.72
CA ILE A 56 1.48 8.31 -17.94
C ILE A 56 1.61 6.80 -18.16
N PRO A 57 2.23 6.33 -19.25
CA PRO A 57 2.49 4.91 -19.46
C PRO A 57 3.32 4.30 -18.32
N ALA A 58 3.00 3.07 -17.94
CA ALA A 58 3.63 2.38 -16.79
C ALA A 58 5.16 2.33 -16.89
N ASP A 59 5.67 2.01 -18.08
CA ASP A 59 7.10 1.91 -18.42
C ASP A 59 7.86 3.26 -18.34
N LYS A 60 7.13 4.37 -18.16
CA LYS A 60 7.67 5.71 -17.92
C LYS A 60 7.61 6.13 -16.45
N ILE A 61 7.16 5.25 -15.55
CA ILE A 61 7.05 5.52 -14.11
C ILE A 61 8.07 4.66 -13.38
N THR A 62 8.92 5.30 -12.59
CA THR A 62 9.84 4.62 -11.67
C THR A 62 9.52 5.07 -10.25
N ALA A 63 9.28 4.14 -9.34
CA ALA A 63 9.09 4.44 -7.93
C ALA A 63 10.33 4.03 -7.13
N LYS A 64 10.73 4.86 -6.15
CA LYS A 64 11.99 4.68 -5.43
C LYS A 64 11.76 4.75 -3.94
N MET A 65 12.29 3.75 -3.24
CA MET A 65 12.38 3.76 -1.79
C MET A 65 13.72 4.34 -1.39
N PHE A 66 13.71 5.45 -0.65
CA PHE A 66 14.93 6.14 -0.20
C PHE A 66 15.08 5.99 1.31
N TYR A 67 16.04 5.19 1.74
CA TYR A 67 16.39 4.96 3.13
C TYR A 67 17.46 5.95 3.60
N LEU A 68 17.05 6.93 4.40
CA LEU A 68 17.92 8.01 4.87
C LEU A 68 19.01 7.54 5.84
N ALA A 69 18.74 6.49 6.61
CA ALA A 69 19.62 6.01 7.69
C ALA A 69 20.62 4.93 7.25
N LEU A 70 20.62 4.52 5.98
CA LEU A 70 21.42 3.40 5.49
C LEU A 70 22.51 3.87 4.53
N GLY A 71 23.77 3.60 4.85
CA GLY A 71 24.92 3.99 4.02
C GLY A 71 25.26 5.48 4.10
N GLU A 72 26.43 5.84 3.58
CA GLU A 72 26.86 7.24 3.49
C GLU A 72 26.06 7.95 2.36
N GLY A 73 25.16 8.85 2.74
CA GLY A 73 24.27 9.55 1.81
C GLY A 73 22.92 8.87 1.54
N GLY A 74 22.60 7.78 2.23
CA GLY A 74 21.34 7.03 2.07
C GLY A 74 21.42 5.90 1.03
N LYS A 75 20.46 4.97 1.10
CA LYS A 75 20.31 3.85 0.16
C LYS A 75 19.03 4.06 -0.67
N VAL A 76 19.10 3.77 -1.97
CA VAL A 76 17.93 3.84 -2.86
C VAL A 76 17.66 2.47 -3.48
N ASP A 77 16.45 1.96 -3.25
CA ASP A 77 15.93 0.79 -3.95
C ASP A 77 14.93 1.27 -5.00
N SER A 78 15.10 0.83 -6.25
CA SER A 78 14.24 1.23 -7.37
C SER A 78 13.26 0.11 -7.70
N PHE A 79 12.02 0.51 -7.92
CA PHE A 79 10.91 -0.33 -8.36
C PHE A 79 10.47 0.20 -9.72
N GLU A 80 10.93 -0.48 -10.77
CA GLU A 80 10.45 -0.25 -12.12
C GLU A 80 9.08 -0.89 -12.28
N VAL A 81 8.21 -0.20 -12.99
CA VAL A 81 6.83 -0.64 -13.19
C VAL A 81 6.61 -0.85 -14.67
N ASP A 82 5.92 -1.93 -15.00
CA ASP A 82 5.40 -2.18 -16.34
C ASP A 82 3.88 -2.42 -16.28
N SER A 83 3.29 -2.68 -17.44
CA SER A 83 1.86 -2.94 -17.54
C SER A 83 1.42 -4.19 -16.80
N GLU A 84 2.22 -5.26 -16.82
CA GLU A 84 1.90 -6.52 -16.13
C GLU A 84 1.84 -6.28 -14.62
N ARG A 85 2.86 -5.61 -14.10
CA ARG A 85 2.94 -5.27 -12.68
C ARG A 85 1.82 -4.34 -12.23
N LEU A 86 1.40 -3.37 -13.05
CA LEU A 86 0.22 -2.56 -12.71
C LEU A 86 -1.05 -3.41 -12.65
N GLU A 87 -1.24 -4.35 -13.57
CA GLU A 87 -2.41 -5.25 -13.54
C GLU A 87 -2.41 -6.20 -12.33
N GLU A 88 -1.23 -6.67 -11.89
CA GLU A 88 -1.10 -7.40 -10.63
C GLU A 88 -1.54 -6.55 -9.43
N ILE A 89 -1.11 -5.29 -9.37
CA ILE A 89 -1.51 -4.36 -8.31
C ILE A 89 -3.01 -4.09 -8.36
N ARG A 90 -3.61 -3.89 -9.54
CA ARG A 90 -5.07 -3.75 -9.68
C ARG A 90 -5.79 -4.98 -9.15
N THR A 91 -5.33 -6.17 -9.53
CA THR A 91 -5.93 -7.44 -9.12
C THR A 91 -5.87 -7.58 -7.61
N TYR A 92 -4.70 -7.34 -7.01
CA TYR A 92 -4.53 -7.36 -5.57
C TYR A 92 -5.47 -6.36 -4.86
N VAL A 93 -5.55 -5.12 -5.32
CA VAL A 93 -6.42 -4.09 -4.70
C VAL A 93 -7.88 -4.48 -4.81
N ARG A 94 -8.31 -5.00 -5.98
CA ARG A 94 -9.68 -5.49 -6.19
C ARG A 94 -10.02 -6.61 -5.23
N GLU A 95 -9.18 -7.65 -5.16
CA GLU A 95 -9.38 -8.79 -4.26
C GLU A 95 -9.38 -8.35 -2.80
N SER A 96 -8.43 -7.52 -2.39
CA SER A 96 -8.35 -6.98 -1.02
C SER A 96 -9.62 -6.22 -0.63
N VAL A 97 -10.13 -5.34 -1.50
CA VAL A 97 -11.38 -4.60 -1.26
C VAL A 97 -12.57 -5.55 -1.17
N LEU A 98 -12.65 -6.56 -2.05
CA LEU A 98 -13.73 -7.55 -2.02
C LEU A 98 -13.70 -8.36 -0.72
N GLU A 99 -12.53 -8.85 -0.29
CA GLU A 99 -12.42 -9.58 0.97
C GLU A 99 -12.80 -8.71 2.17
N MET A 100 -12.35 -7.45 2.23
CA MET A 100 -12.76 -6.53 3.30
C MET A 100 -14.27 -6.30 3.33
N LYS A 101 -14.92 -6.14 2.16
CA LYS A 101 -16.37 -5.93 2.08
C LYS A 101 -17.19 -7.14 2.51
N LYS A 102 -16.68 -8.37 2.35
CA LYS A 102 -17.36 -9.59 2.79
C LYS A 102 -17.54 -9.67 4.31
N LEU A 103 -16.71 -8.95 5.07
CA LEU A 103 -16.75 -8.91 6.53
C LEU A 103 -17.64 -7.79 7.08
N LEU A 104 -18.26 -6.98 6.22
CA LEU A 104 -19.16 -5.90 6.63
C LEU A 104 -20.60 -6.42 6.75
N ARG A 105 -21.30 -6.02 7.82
CA ARG A 105 -22.74 -6.30 7.99
C ARG A 105 -23.60 -5.42 7.08
N ASP A 106 -23.17 -4.18 6.87
CA ASP A 106 -23.72 -3.29 5.85
C ASP A 106 -22.58 -2.64 5.06
N VAL A 107 -22.46 -3.02 3.79
CA VAL A 107 -21.43 -2.50 2.88
C VAL A 107 -21.66 -1.02 2.54
N SER A 108 -22.91 -0.56 2.51
CA SER A 108 -23.24 0.81 2.12
C SER A 108 -22.92 1.83 3.21
N GLU A 109 -23.16 1.46 4.47
CA GLU A 109 -22.83 2.28 5.65
C GLU A 109 -21.43 1.99 6.19
N ASN A 110 -20.71 1.03 5.59
CA ASN A 110 -19.41 0.55 6.05
C ASN A 110 -19.44 0.08 7.52
N GLU A 111 -20.50 -0.63 7.89
CA GLU A 111 -20.73 -1.16 9.23
C GLU A 111 -19.99 -2.49 9.43
N ALA A 112 -19.00 -2.48 10.31
CA ALA A 112 -18.19 -3.64 10.70
C ALA A 112 -18.41 -3.98 12.18
N VAL A 113 -18.27 -5.26 12.51
CA VAL A 113 -18.28 -5.74 13.90
C VAL A 113 -17.08 -6.65 14.15
N GLU A 114 -16.63 -6.76 15.40
CA GLU A 114 -15.43 -7.56 15.71
C GLU A 114 -15.63 -9.06 15.42
N GLU A 115 -16.83 -9.60 15.61
CA GLU A 115 -17.08 -11.04 15.50
C GLU A 115 -16.91 -11.59 14.07
N ASP A 116 -17.07 -10.74 13.06
CA ASP A 116 -16.95 -11.14 11.65
C ASP A 116 -15.49 -11.13 11.19
N PHE A 117 -14.53 -10.69 12.03
CA PHE A 117 -13.10 -10.60 11.69
C PHE A 117 -12.30 -11.64 12.45
N GLU A 118 -11.89 -12.70 11.74
CA GLU A 118 -11.05 -13.74 12.32
C GLU A 118 -9.69 -13.18 12.78
N LYS A 119 -9.34 -13.52 14.03
CA LYS A 119 -8.03 -13.18 14.59
C LYS A 119 -6.95 -14.03 13.92
N SER A 120 -5.84 -13.42 13.55
CA SER A 120 -4.65 -14.13 13.08
C SER A 120 -3.59 -14.23 14.19
N GLU A 121 -2.93 -15.38 14.25
CA GLU A 121 -1.83 -15.65 15.18
C GLU A 121 -0.50 -15.78 14.42
N GLY A 122 0.57 -15.23 15.00
CA GLY A 122 1.89 -15.28 14.40
C GLY A 122 2.97 -14.61 15.24
N TYR A 123 4.22 -14.64 14.75
CA TYR A 123 5.36 -14.07 15.48
C TYR A 123 5.21 -12.55 15.74
N TRP A 124 4.45 -11.86 14.89
CA TRP A 124 4.17 -10.42 14.99
C TRP A 124 3.23 -10.06 16.14
N CYS A 125 2.46 -11.01 16.70
CA CYS A 125 1.51 -10.74 17.79
C CYS A 125 2.17 -10.08 19.01
N SER A 126 3.42 -10.43 19.31
CA SER A 126 4.20 -9.84 20.42
C SER A 126 4.45 -8.33 20.28
N ARG A 127 4.40 -7.81 19.05
CA ARG A 127 4.64 -6.39 18.71
C ARG A 127 3.39 -5.68 18.20
N CYS A 128 2.25 -6.37 18.16
CA CYS A 128 1.00 -5.82 17.68
C CYS A 128 0.44 -4.80 18.69
N SER A 129 0.12 -3.60 18.22
CA SER A 129 -0.47 -2.54 19.04
C SER A 129 -1.85 -2.91 19.61
N PHE A 130 -2.55 -3.86 18.98
CA PHE A 130 -3.88 -4.32 19.40
C PHE A 130 -3.84 -5.57 20.29
N ARG A 131 -2.65 -6.05 20.67
CA ARG A 131 -2.47 -7.30 21.42
C ARG A 131 -3.33 -7.38 22.68
N LYS A 132 -3.45 -6.27 23.44
CA LYS A 132 -4.21 -6.25 24.70
C LYS A 132 -5.69 -6.59 24.46
N VAL A 133 -6.34 -5.88 23.54
CA VAL A 133 -7.77 -6.08 23.23
C VAL A 133 -7.99 -7.44 22.56
N CYS A 134 -7.11 -7.83 21.64
CA CYS A 134 -7.17 -9.11 20.94
C CYS A 134 -7.11 -10.33 21.90
N LEU A 135 -6.33 -10.24 22.99
CA LEU A 135 -6.21 -11.29 24.01
C LEU A 135 -7.29 -11.22 25.09
N GLU A 136 -7.81 -10.04 25.44
CA GLU A 136 -8.93 -9.91 26.39
C GLU A 136 -10.21 -10.57 25.85
N SER A 137 -10.47 -10.46 24.54
CA SER A 137 -11.55 -11.21 23.87
C SER A 137 -11.17 -12.68 23.55
N TRP A 138 -10.10 -13.22 24.13
CA TRP A 138 -9.68 -14.63 24.03
C TRP A 138 -9.92 -15.41 25.35
N GLY A 139 -10.44 -14.72 26.38
CA GLY A 139 -10.59 -15.23 27.75
C GLY A 139 -12.02 -15.23 28.29
N SER A 140 -13.01 -15.55 27.46
CA SER A 140 -14.39 -15.86 27.88
C SER A 140 -14.85 -17.18 27.28
#